data_AF-A0A7W1GJX0-F1
#
_entry.id   AF-A0A7W1GJX0-F1
#
_cell.length_a   1.000
_cell.length_b   1.000
_cell.length_c   1.000
_cell.angle_alpha   90.00
_cell.angle_beta   90.00
_cell.angle_gamma   90.00
#
_symmetry.space_group_name_H-M   'P 1'
#
loop_
_entity.id
_entity.type
_entity.pdbx_description
1 polymer ?
#
loop_
_entity_poly.entity_id
_entity_poly.type
_entity_poly.pdbx_seq_one_letter_code
_entity_poly.pdbx_strand_id
1 'polypeptide(L)' 'MPEKKHLRGVSEKEQRQYEHIKKEAEKEGRYGKRAKEVAARTVMKQHREEGHKKGQ' A
#
# COMPACT_ATOMS: atom_id res chain seq x y z
N MET A 1 2.17 -15.69 2.60
CA MET A 1 3.02 -14.67 3.26
C MET A 1 3.18 -13.51 2.29
N PRO A 2 3.21 -12.23 2.69
CA PRO A 2 3.38 -11.14 1.74
C PRO A 2 4.77 -11.26 1.10
N GLU A 3 4.82 -11.72 -0.15
CA GLU A 3 6.07 -12.17 -0.79
C GLU A 3 7.05 -11.03 -1.15
N LYS A 4 6.71 -9.77 -0.85
CA LYS A 4 7.63 -8.63 -0.92
C LYS A 4 7.16 -7.47 -0.03
N LYS A 5 8.08 -6.89 0.74
CA LYS A 5 7.89 -5.58 1.41
C LYS A 5 7.94 -4.48 0.36
N HIS A 6 6.77 -4.03 -0.10
CA HIS A 6 6.65 -2.96 -1.09
C HIS A 6 6.91 -1.56 -0.49
N LEU A 7 6.66 -1.41 0.81
CA LEU A 7 6.83 -0.18 1.56
C LEU A 7 7.72 -0.45 2.78
N ARG A 8 8.61 0.50 3.11
CA ARG A 8 9.50 0.42 4.27
C ARG A 8 8.85 1.06 5.49
N GLY A 9 8.92 0.39 6.64
CA GLY A 9 8.41 0.92 7.91
C GLY A 9 6.89 0.79 8.08
N VAL A 10 6.23 -0.03 7.26
CA VAL A 10 4.81 -0.37 7.42
C VAL A 10 4.65 -1.79 7.96
N SER A 11 3.57 -2.02 8.69
CA SER A 11 3.15 -3.32 9.22
C SER A 11 2.81 -4.32 8.10
N GLU A 12 2.64 -5.59 8.44
CA GLU A 12 2.20 -6.61 7.48
C GLU A 12 0.77 -6.38 6.97
N LYS A 13 -0.10 -5.76 7.79
CA LYS A 13 -1.47 -5.40 7.41
C LYS A 13 -1.45 -4.36 6.28
N GLU A 14 -0.63 -3.34 6.42
CA GLU A 14 -0.48 -2.26 5.45
C GLU A 14 0.14 -2.74 4.13
N GLN A 15 1.04 -3.71 4.18
CA GLN A 15 1.55 -4.36 2.97
C GLN A 15 0.46 -5.12 2.22
N ARG A 16 -0.47 -5.77 2.93
CA ARG A 16 -1.63 -6.42 2.29
C ARG A 16 -2.60 -5.40 1.70
N GLN A 17 -2.81 -4.27 2.37
CA GLN A 17 -3.62 -3.17 1.83
C GLN A 17 -3.01 -2.61 0.54
N TYR A 18 -1.69 -2.42 0.50
CA TYR A 18 -0.99 -2.00 -0.71
C TYR A 18 -1.28 -2.93 -1.90
N GLU A 19 -1.09 -4.24 -1.70
CA GLU A 19 -1.35 -5.22 -2.76
C GLU A 19 -2.82 -5.24 -3.18
N HIS A 20 -3.75 -5.07 -2.23
CA HIS A 20 -5.16 -5.02 -2.53
C HIS A 20 -5.53 -3.81 -3.41
N ILE A 21 -5.14 -2.61 -2.99
CA ILE A 21 -5.42 -1.36 -3.73
C ILE A 21 -4.79 -1.39 -5.11
N LYS A 22 -3.55 -1.89 -5.21
CA LYS A 22 -2.86 -2.04 -6.50
C LYS A 22 -3.60 -3.01 -7.41
N LYS A 23 -3.98 -4.19 -6.90
CA LYS A 23 -4.68 -5.21 -7.68
C LYS A 23 -6.07 -4.75 -8.11
N GLU A 24 -6.79 -4.04 -7.25
CA GLU A 24 -8.09 -3.43 -7.60
C GLU A 24 -7.92 -2.36 -8.68
N ALA A 25 -6.96 -1.44 -8.52
CA ALA A 25 -6.66 -0.43 -9.54
C ALA A 25 -6.29 -1.05 -10.89
N GLU A 26 -5.46 -2.11 -10.90
CA GLU A 26 -5.10 -2.85 -12.11
C GLU A 26 -6.31 -3.56 -12.73
N LYS A 27 -7.17 -4.20 -11.91
CA LYS A 27 -8.38 -4.89 -12.36
C LYS A 27 -9.40 -3.93 -12.97
N GLU A 28 -9.56 -2.74 -12.40
CA GLU A 28 -10.46 -1.70 -12.89
C GLU A 28 -9.85 -0.90 -14.06
N GLY A 29 -8.59 -1.15 -14.42
CA GLY A 29 -7.87 -0.37 -15.42
C GLY A 29 -7.63 1.10 -15.00
N ARG A 30 -7.75 1.41 -13.71
CA ARG A 30 -7.56 2.76 -13.18
C ARG A 30 -6.07 3.04 -12.95
N TYR A 31 -5.67 4.29 -13.17
CA TYR A 31 -4.33 4.82 -12.91
C TYR A 31 -3.18 4.23 -13.74
N GLY A 32 -3.37 3.10 -14.45
CA GLY A 32 -2.39 2.49 -15.34
C GLY A 32 -1.02 2.32 -14.66
N LYS A 33 0.01 2.93 -15.24
CA LYS A 33 1.39 2.90 -14.69
C LYS A 33 1.49 3.48 -13.27
N ARG A 34 0.52 4.30 -12.84
CA ARG A 34 0.49 4.95 -11.51
C ARG A 34 -0.19 4.11 -10.44
N ALA A 35 -0.76 2.95 -10.74
CA ALA A 35 -1.43 2.10 -9.75
C ALA A 35 -0.55 1.81 -8.52
N LYS A 36 0.75 1.54 -8.75
CA LYS A 36 1.74 1.36 -7.68
C LYS A 36 1.96 2.61 -6.83
N GLU A 37 1.99 3.78 -7.45
CA GLU A 37 2.18 5.07 -6.76
C GLU A 37 0.95 5.40 -5.90
N VAL A 38 -0.25 5.21 -6.45
CA VAL A 38 -1.51 5.47 -5.75
C VAL A 38 -1.65 4.53 -4.55
N ALA A 39 -1.42 3.23 -4.73
CA ALA A 39 -1.44 2.27 -3.64
C ALA A 39 -0.44 2.65 -2.53
N ALA A 40 0.78 3.04 -2.90
CA ALA A 40 1.80 3.48 -1.95
C ALA A 40 1.37 4.74 -1.17
N ARG A 41 0.84 5.75 -1.87
CA ARG A 41 0.39 7.00 -1.24
C ARG A 41 -0.79 6.78 -0.31
N THR A 42 -1.77 5.95 -0.70
CA THR A 42 -2.94 5.66 0.12
C THR A 42 -2.54 5.00 1.43
N VAL A 43 -1.69 3.97 1.37
CA VAL A 43 -1.21 3.27 2.57
C VAL A 43 -0.35 4.19 3.44
N MET A 44 0.58 4.95 2.84
CA MET A 44 1.42 5.87 3.62
C MET A 44 0.63 7.04 4.23
N LYS A 45 -0.50 7.44 3.63
CA LYS A 45 -1.41 8.42 4.22
C LYS A 45 -2.09 7.82 5.45
N GLN A 46 -2.66 6.62 5.34
CA GLN A 46 -3.30 5.91 6.45
C GLN A 46 -2.31 5.64 7.59
N HIS A 47 -1.09 5.17 7.27
CA HIS A 47 -0.02 4.95 8.25
C HIS A 47 0.28 6.19 9.09
N ARG A 48 0.31 7.37 8.45
CA ARG A 48 0.54 8.65 9.13
C ARG A 48 -0.66 9.09 9.96
N GLU A 49 -1.87 8.91 9.45
CA GLU A 49 -3.12 9.27 10.13
C GLU A 49 -3.36 8.41 11.38
N GLU A 50 -3.07 7.11 11.30
CA GLU A 50 -3.17 6.19 12.44
C GLU A 50 -2.06 6.42 13.48
N GLY A 51 -1.09 7.31 13.20
CA GLY A 51 0.00 7.65 14.12
C GLY A 51 0.98 6.50 14.36
N HIS A 52 0.99 5.48 13.49
CA HIS A 52 1.89 4.33 13.63
C HIS A 52 3.35 4.81 13.52
N LYS A 53 4.18 4.38 14.47
CA LYS A 53 5.64 4.50 14.33
C LYS A 53 6.08 3.52 13.25
N LYS A 54 7.13 3.88 12.49
CA LYS A 54 7.70 2.99 11.46
C LYS A 54 7.90 1.58 12.02
N GLY A 55 7.15 0.60 11.49
CA GLY A 55 7.28 -0.82 11.83
C GLY A 55 6.47 -1.34 13.02
N GLN A 56 5.45 -0.61 13.50
CA GLN A 56 4.50 -1.08 14.53
C GLN A 56 3.16 -1.53 13.92
#